data_AF-A0A7J9G941-F1
#
_entry.id   AF-A0A7J9G941-F1
#
_cell.length_a   1.000
_cell.length_b   1.000
_cell.length_c   1.000
_cell.angle_alpha   90.00
_cell.angle_beta   90.00
_cell.angle_gamma   90.00
#
_symmetry.space_group_name_H-M   'P 1'
#
loop_
_entity.id
_entity.type
_entity.pdbx_description
1 polymer ?
#
loop_
_entity_poly.entity_id
_entity_poly.type
_entity_poly.pdbx_seq_one_letter_code
_entity_poly.pdbx_strand_id
1 'polypeptide(L)'
;MGSCSFLLQVGLVSDYDLLALDSISGRRTENDLFPEVDSTWKTFNEVQKLLNKTNGQVVGDLMTPAPLVVRETTNLEDAARLLLETKYRRLPVVDVEGKLVGIITRGNVVRAALQIKREIEGKA
;
A
#
# COMPACT_ATOMS: atom_id res chain seq x y z
N MET A 1 -11.39 -4.48 26.92
CA MET A 1 -12.01 -4.16 25.62
C MET A 1 -11.12 -4.72 24.51
N GLY A 2 -11.60 -5.75 23.80
CA GLY A 2 -10.80 -6.51 22.85
C GLY A 2 -10.57 -5.77 21.55
N SER A 3 -9.29 -5.61 21.17
CA SER A 3 -8.86 -5.18 19.85
C SER A 3 -9.30 -6.23 18.83
N CYS A 4 -10.40 -5.97 18.14
CA CYS A 4 -10.87 -6.82 17.06
C CYS A 4 -9.94 -6.60 15.85
N SER A 5 -8.87 -7.39 15.77
CA SER A 5 -8.06 -7.57 14.57
C SER A 5 -8.88 -8.36 13.56
N PHE A 6 -9.72 -7.68 12.79
CA PHE A 6 -10.13 -8.20 11.49
C PHE A 6 -8.92 -8.08 10.56
N LEU A 7 -8.06 -9.09 10.61
CA LEU A 7 -7.04 -9.34 9.61
C LEU A 7 -7.77 -9.59 8.28
N LEU A 8 -7.82 -8.57 7.42
CA LEU A 8 -8.05 -8.76 6.01
C LEU A 8 -7.09 -9.84 5.52
N GLN A 9 -7.61 -10.99 5.11
CA GLN A 9 -6.86 -12.08 4.52
C GLN A 9 -6.50 -11.77 3.04
N VAL A 10 -6.23 -10.50 2.72
CA VAL A 10 -5.82 -10.02 1.39
C VAL A 10 -4.88 -8.82 1.55
N GLY A 11 -3.73 -8.88 0.88
CA GLY A 11 -2.72 -7.82 0.86
C GLY A 11 -2.83 -6.91 -0.37
N LEU A 12 -2.14 -5.77 -0.33
CA LEU A 12 -2.08 -4.82 -1.44
C LEU A 12 -0.80 -5.05 -2.24
N VAL A 13 -0.92 -5.22 -3.57
CA VAL A 13 0.22 -5.25 -4.50
C VAL A 13 0.32 -3.94 -5.27
N SER A 14 1.45 -3.24 -5.15
CA SER A 14 1.80 -2.08 -5.96
C SER A 14 2.93 -2.40 -6.93
N ASP A 15 3.14 -1.52 -7.90
CA ASP A 15 4.33 -1.50 -8.78
C ASP A 15 5.66 -1.57 -8.00
N TYR A 16 5.74 -0.97 -6.81
CA TYR A 16 6.89 -1.09 -5.92
C TYR A 16 7.19 -2.54 -5.51
N ASP A 17 6.15 -3.36 -5.32
CA ASP A 17 6.32 -4.77 -4.95
C ASP A 17 6.85 -5.60 -6.13
N LEU A 18 6.61 -5.16 -7.36
CA LEU A 18 7.08 -5.80 -8.59
C LEU A 18 8.52 -5.37 -8.97
N LEU A 19 8.92 -4.12 -8.70
CA LEU A 19 10.28 -3.64 -9.00
C LEU A 19 11.36 -4.31 -8.13
N ALA A 20 10.99 -4.80 -6.95
CA ALA A 20 11.87 -5.60 -6.10
C ALA A 20 12.28 -6.94 -6.76
N LEU A 21 11.48 -7.48 -7.68
CA LEU A 21 11.81 -8.69 -8.44
C LEU A 21 12.86 -8.42 -9.52
N ASP A 22 12.77 -7.27 -10.21
CA ASP A 22 13.57 -7.00 -11.40
C ASP A 22 15.00 -6.53 -11.08
N SER A 23 15.20 -5.99 -9.88
CA SER A 23 16.49 -5.44 -9.42
C SER A 23 17.63 -6.48 -9.34
N ILE A 24 17.32 -7.78 -9.38
CA ILE A 24 18.31 -8.88 -9.34
C ILE A 24 18.39 -9.63 -10.68
N SER A 25 17.45 -9.40 -11.60
CA SER A 25 17.47 -10.05 -12.93
C SER A 25 18.58 -9.50 -13.85
N GLY A 26 19.23 -8.39 -13.46
CA GLY A 26 20.39 -7.78 -14.13
C GLY A 26 21.73 -8.04 -13.41
N ARG A 27 22.63 -8.76 -14.08
CA ARG A 27 24.10 -8.94 -13.84
C ARG A 27 24.80 -8.21 -12.66
N ARG A 28 25.32 -9.04 -11.72
CA ARG A 28 26.55 -8.99 -10.87
C ARG A 28 27.18 -7.63 -10.46
N THR A 29 27.43 -7.49 -9.14
CA THR A 29 28.79 -7.56 -8.54
C THR A 29 28.73 -7.99 -7.08
N GLU A 30 29.71 -8.82 -6.71
CA GLU A 30 29.95 -9.37 -5.39
C GLU A 30 30.72 -8.33 -4.55
N ASN A 31 30.46 -8.33 -3.23
CA ASN A 31 31.06 -7.52 -2.14
C ASN A 31 30.16 -6.39 -1.59
N ASP A 32 30.05 -6.38 -0.26
CA ASP A 32 29.31 -5.45 0.62
C ASP A 32 27.89 -5.85 1.04
N LEU A 33 27.63 -7.15 1.22
CA LEU A 33 26.34 -7.65 1.74
C LEU A 33 26.20 -7.68 3.27
N PHE A 34 27.21 -7.25 4.05
CA PHE A 34 27.16 -7.34 5.52
C PHE A 34 27.59 -6.04 6.21
N PRO A 35 26.64 -5.15 6.60
CA PRO A 35 26.94 -4.02 7.49
C PRO A 35 27.03 -4.48 8.96
N GLU A 36 27.85 -3.77 9.75
CA GLU A 36 28.13 -4.05 11.16
C GLU A 36 26.87 -4.15 12.04
N VAL A 37 26.92 -5.14 12.94
CA VAL A 37 25.82 -5.71 13.71
C VAL A 37 25.46 -4.83 14.91
N ASP A 38 24.71 -3.76 14.66
CA ASP A 38 24.00 -3.01 15.72
C ASP A 38 22.58 -2.56 15.33
N SER A 39 22.24 -2.50 14.02
CA SER A 39 20.89 -2.15 13.50
C SER A 39 20.02 -3.37 13.13
N THR A 40 20.40 -4.53 13.67
CA THR A 40 20.15 -5.88 13.15
C THR A 40 18.67 -6.20 12.90
N TRP A 41 17.72 -5.97 13.82
CA TRP A 41 16.37 -6.53 13.61
C TRP A 41 15.57 -5.88 12.46
N LYS A 42 15.65 -4.56 12.27
CA LYS A 42 14.92 -3.88 11.19
C LYS A 42 15.54 -4.19 9.83
N THR A 43 16.87 -4.06 9.72
CA THR A 43 17.60 -4.36 8.50
C THR A 43 17.46 -5.83 8.11
N PHE A 44 17.51 -6.76 9.08
CA PHE A 44 17.29 -8.18 8.81
C PHE A 44 15.86 -8.48 8.35
N ASN A 45 14.83 -7.85 8.94
CA ASN A 45 13.45 -8.01 8.44
C ASN A 45 13.27 -7.44 7.04
N GLU A 46 13.94 -6.33 6.73
CA GLU A 46 13.84 -5.66 5.43
C GLU A 46 14.55 -6.47 4.35
N VAL A 47 15.74 -7.01 4.64
CA VAL A 47 16.47 -7.95 3.79
C VAL A 47 15.69 -9.26 3.63
N GLN A 48 15.16 -9.84 4.71
CA GLN A 48 14.34 -11.07 4.65
C GLN A 48 13.05 -10.85 3.84
N LYS A 49 12.42 -9.68 3.95
CA LYS A 49 11.24 -9.30 3.16
C LYS A 49 11.59 -9.16 1.68
N LEU A 50 12.76 -8.62 1.34
CA LEU A 50 13.25 -8.54 -0.03
C LEU A 50 13.56 -9.94 -0.60
N LEU A 51 14.19 -10.80 0.19
CA LEU A 51 14.50 -12.19 -0.18
C LEU A 51 13.26 -13.08 -0.35
N ASN A 52 12.21 -12.86 0.45
CA ASN A 52 10.94 -13.57 0.28
C ASN A 52 10.17 -13.08 -0.95
N LYS A 53 10.26 -11.79 -1.29
CA LYS A 53 9.66 -11.24 -2.50
C LYS A 53 10.34 -11.72 -3.77
N THR A 54 11.64 -12.02 -3.75
CA THR A 54 12.39 -12.45 -4.94
C THR A 54 12.15 -13.89 -5.37
N ASN A 55 11.66 -14.76 -4.48
CA ASN A 55 11.26 -16.14 -4.81
C ASN A 55 9.74 -16.32 -5.01
N GLY A 56 8.97 -15.24 -4.91
CA GLY A 56 7.52 -15.29 -4.98
C GLY A 56 7.01 -15.65 -6.36
N GLN A 57 6.35 -16.80 -6.50
CA GLN A 57 5.66 -17.19 -7.74
C GLN A 57 4.20 -16.76 -7.73
N VAL A 58 3.63 -16.52 -6.54
CA VAL A 58 2.22 -16.17 -6.38
C VAL A 58 2.06 -14.79 -5.75
N VAL A 59 0.92 -14.15 -6.01
CA VAL A 59 0.58 -12.79 -5.54
C VAL A 59 0.75 -12.63 -4.03
N GLY A 60 0.45 -13.70 -3.27
CA GLY A 60 0.57 -13.72 -1.81
C GLY A 60 1.99 -13.53 -1.28
N ASP A 61 3.00 -13.89 -2.07
CA ASP A 61 4.41 -13.76 -1.69
C ASP A 61 4.91 -12.31 -1.84
N LEU A 62 4.26 -11.54 -2.73
CA LEU A 62 4.65 -10.17 -3.08
C LEU A 62 3.85 -9.10 -2.36
N MET A 63 2.60 -9.43 -2.00
CA MET A 63 1.66 -8.46 -1.44
C MET A 63 2.13 -7.91 -0.10
N THR A 64 1.80 -6.65 0.17
CA THR A 64 1.93 -6.08 1.51
C THR A 64 0.77 -6.57 2.37
N PRO A 65 1.02 -7.37 3.43
CA PRO A 65 -0.05 -7.84 4.32
C PRO A 65 -0.57 -6.71 5.19
N ALA A 66 -1.85 -6.78 5.57
CA ALA A 66 -2.53 -5.77 6.39
C ALA A 66 -2.31 -4.33 5.89
N PRO A 67 -2.73 -4.01 4.65
CA PRO A 67 -2.58 -2.66 4.12
C PRO A 67 -3.42 -1.67 4.92
N LEU A 68 -3.04 -0.39 4.84
CA LEU A 68 -3.88 0.68 5.35
C LEU A 68 -5.18 0.74 4.55
N VAL A 69 -6.32 0.70 5.24
CA VAL A 69 -7.68 0.72 4.64
C VAL A 69 -8.52 1.86 5.20
N VAL A 70 -9.56 2.23 4.46
CA VAL A 70 -10.60 3.17 4.90
C VAL A 70 -11.97 2.49 4.88
N ARG A 71 -12.93 3.02 5.66
CA ARG A 71 -14.33 2.58 5.59
C ARG A 71 -15.06 3.32 4.46
N GLU A 72 -16.12 2.74 3.92
CA GLU A 72 -17.02 3.40 2.96
C GLU A 72 -17.66 4.69 3.48
N THR A 73 -17.76 4.82 4.81
CA THR A 73 -18.27 6.02 5.51
C THR A 73 -17.17 7.03 5.87
N THR A 74 -15.91 6.79 5.50
CA THR A 74 -14.79 7.69 5.81
C THR A 74 -14.95 8.99 5.01
N ASN A 75 -14.70 10.13 5.66
CA ASN A 75 -14.73 11.42 4.96
C ASN A 75 -13.70 11.43 3.81
N LEU A 76 -14.10 12.00 2.67
CA LEU A 76 -13.24 12.13 1.50
C LEU A 76 -11.98 12.97 1.80
N GLU A 77 -12.07 13.99 2.65
CA GLU A 77 -10.92 14.79 3.08
C GLU A 77 -9.90 13.95 3.85
N ASP A 78 -10.37 13.12 4.78
CA ASP A 78 -9.49 12.23 5.56
C ASP A 78 -8.85 11.17 4.65
N ALA A 79 -9.62 10.58 3.74
CA ALA A 79 -9.09 9.65 2.75
C ALA A 79 -8.05 10.33 1.83
N ALA A 80 -8.29 11.58 1.43
CA ALA A 80 -7.35 12.37 0.64
C ALA A 80 -6.07 12.68 1.44
N ARG A 81 -6.20 13.06 2.71
CA ARG A 81 -5.06 13.29 3.61
C ARG A 81 -4.20 12.04 3.74
N LEU A 82 -4.81 10.88 3.99
CA LEU A 82 -4.10 9.61 4.04
C LEU A 82 -3.37 9.29 2.72
N LEU A 83 -3.98 9.58 1.57
CA LEU A 83 -3.35 9.41 0.25
C LEU A 83 -2.20 10.38 -0.02
N LEU A 84 -2.12 11.52 0.70
CA LEU A 84 -1.06 12.52 0.54
C LEU A 84 0.07 12.33 1.56
N GLU A 85 -0.26 11.97 2.80
CA GLU A 85 0.71 11.81 3.89
C GLU A 85 1.42 10.44 3.86
N THR A 86 0.79 9.43 3.25
CA THR A 86 1.36 8.09 3.16
C THR A 86 2.01 7.82 1.81
N LYS A 87 2.87 6.79 1.77
CA LYS A 87 3.45 6.29 0.50
C LYS A 87 2.43 5.53 -0.37
N TYR A 88 1.20 5.34 0.11
CA TYR A 88 0.18 4.56 -0.60
C TYR A 88 -0.49 5.39 -1.68
N ARG A 89 -0.46 4.88 -2.92
CA ARG A 89 -1.11 5.53 -4.06
C ARG A 89 -2.62 5.25 -4.14
N ARG A 90 -3.07 4.24 -3.40
CA ARG A 90 -4.42 3.68 -3.38
C ARG A 90 -4.72 3.21 -1.96
N LEU A 91 -5.98 3.34 -1.54
CA LEU A 91 -6.48 2.77 -0.29
C LEU A 91 -7.63 1.81 -0.62
N PRO A 92 -7.60 0.56 -0.14
CA PRO A 92 -8.76 -0.30 -0.16
C PRO A 92 -9.87 0.28 0.74
N VAL A 93 -11.10 0.23 0.26
CA VAL A 93 -12.30 0.63 0.98
C VAL A 93 -13.00 -0.64 1.45
N VAL A 94 -13.27 -0.74 2.75
CA VAL A 94 -13.91 -1.91 3.35
C VAL A 94 -15.23 -1.56 4.04
N ASP A 95 -16.18 -2.49 4.02
CA ASP A 95 -17.42 -2.39 4.80
C ASP A 95 -17.17 -2.64 6.29
N VAL A 96 -18.22 -2.62 7.12
CA VAL A 96 -18.14 -2.85 8.57
C VAL A 96 -17.56 -4.21 8.96
N GLU A 97 -17.80 -5.25 8.15
CA GLU A 97 -17.30 -6.62 8.36
C GLU A 97 -15.85 -6.80 7.88
N GLY A 98 -15.25 -5.74 7.32
CA GLY A 98 -13.87 -5.75 6.82
C GLY A 98 -13.74 -6.34 5.42
N LYS A 99 -14.85 -6.54 4.70
CA LYS A 99 -14.83 -7.02 3.32
C LYS A 99 -14.48 -5.86 2.39
N LEU A 100 -13.66 -6.15 1.39
CA LEU A 100 -13.32 -5.20 0.33
C LEU A 100 -14.58 -4.84 -0.48
N VAL A 101 -14.95 -3.55 -0.48
CA VAL A 101 -16.09 -3.01 -1.24
C VAL A 101 -15.67 -2.01 -2.31
N GLY A 102 -14.43 -1.52 -2.27
CA GLY A 102 -13.93 -0.59 -3.30
C GLY A 102 -12.46 -0.27 -3.17
N ILE A 103 -11.99 0.60 -4.07
CA ILE A 103 -10.64 1.16 -4.05
C ILE A 103 -10.75 2.66 -4.31
N ILE A 104 -10.11 3.46 -3.46
CA ILE A 104 -9.95 4.90 -3.69
C ILE A 104 -8.50 5.22 -4.06
N THR A 105 -8.32 6.03 -5.08
CA THR A 105 -7.02 6.48 -5.60
C THR A 105 -6.93 8.00 -5.58
N ARG A 106 -5.72 8.55 -5.67
CA ARG A 106 -5.50 9.99 -5.85
C ARG A 106 -6.29 10.55 -7.04
N GLY A 107 -6.40 9.80 -8.14
CA GLY A 107 -7.18 10.20 -9.31
C GLY A 107 -8.69 10.31 -9.04
N ASN A 108 -9.23 9.47 -8.14
CA ASN A 108 -10.63 9.60 -7.72
C ASN A 108 -10.87 10.88 -6.93
N VAL A 109 -9.95 11.23 -6.03
CA VAL A 109 -10.01 12.48 -5.24
C VAL A 109 -9.97 13.70 -6.16
N VAL A 110 -9.04 13.74 -7.11
CA VAL A 110 -8.95 14.85 -8.08
C VAL A 110 -10.22 14.95 -8.92
N ARG A 111 -10.76 13.82 -9.39
CA ARG A 111 -12.02 13.80 -10.15
C ARG A 111 -13.18 14.34 -9.34
N ALA A 112 -13.29 13.95 -8.06
CA ALA A 112 -14.32 14.45 -7.16
C ALA A 112 -14.19 15.97 -6.97
N ALA A 113 -12.98 16.49 -6.74
CA ALA A 113 -12.74 17.93 -6.63
C ALA A 113 -13.12 18.70 -7.90
N LEU A 114 -12.79 18.18 -9.08
CA LEU A 114 -13.18 18.79 -10.36
C LEU A 114 -14.68 18.78 -10.59
N GLN A 115 -15.38 17.75 -10.14
CA GLN A 115 -16.83 17.65 -10.28
C GLN A 115 -17.54 18.67 -9.36
N ILE A 116 -17.11 18.75 -8.10
CA ILE A 116 -17.61 19.75 -7.14
C ILE A 116 -17.39 21.17 -7.69
N LYS A 117 -16.21 21.45 -8.26
CA LYS A 117 -15.91 22.75 -8.85
C LYS A 117 -16.87 23.11 -9.98
N ARG A 118 -17.16 22.18 -10.91
CA ARG A 118 -18.11 22.41 -12.01
C ARG A 118 -19.54 22.65 -11.53
N GLU A 119 -19.97 21.96 -10.48
CA GLU A 119 -21.30 22.13 -9.90
C GLU A 119 -21.48 23.50 -9.24
N ILE A 120 -20.40 24.06 -8.68
CA ILE A 120 -20.39 25.43 -8.13
C ILE A 120 -20.43 26.46 -9.25
N GLU A 121 -19.61 26.28 -10.30
CA GLU A 121 -19.52 27.22 -11.43
C GLU A 121 -20.75 27.18 -12.35
N GLY A 122 -21.43 26.04 -12.49
CA GLY A 122 -22.63 25.90 -13.31
C GLY A 122 -23.93 26.34 -12.63
N LYS A 123 -23.88 26.73 -11.35
CA LYS A 123 -25.01 27.30 -10.59
C LYS A 123 -24.93 28.82 -10.44
N ALA A 124 -23.89 29.46 -10.99
CA ALA A 124 -23.70 30.91 -11.06
C ALA A 124 -24.14 31.44 -12.43
#